data_AF-A0A0H4A286-F1
#
_entry.id   AF-A0A0H4A286-F1
#
_cell.length_a   1.000
_cell.length_b   1.000
_cell.length_c   1.000
_cell.angle_alpha   90.00
_cell.angle_beta   90.00
_cell.angle_gamma   90.00
#
_symmetry.space_group_name_H-M   'P 1'
#
loop_
_entity.id
_entity.type
_entity.pdbx_description
1 polymer ?
#
loop_
_entity_poly.entity_id
_entity_poly.type
_entity_poly.pdbx_seq_one_letter_code
_entity_poly.pdbx_strand_id
1 'polypeptide(L)' 'MDYKINEPVVLEMLDGNDWRVIRTTYRQAIRLLRQTHHRGYLLYRDGEQWDSKH' A
#
# COMPACT_ATOMS: atom_id res chain seq x y z
N MET A 1 9.57 -4.92 -9.08
CA MET A 1 9.01 -3.57 -8.86
C MET A 1 10.11 -2.70 -8.28
N ASP A 2 10.62 -1.73 -9.04
CA ASP A 2 11.65 -0.79 -8.58
C ASP A 2 10.95 0.51 -8.17
N TYR A 3 10.61 0.62 -6.88
CA TYR A 3 9.97 1.78 -6.29
C TYR A 3 11.03 2.75 -5.76
N LYS A 4 10.96 4.02 -6.16
CA LYS A 4 11.78 5.08 -5.57
C LYS A 4 11.25 5.40 -4.17
N ILE A 5 12.15 5.76 -3.25
CA ILE A 5 11.84 6.00 -1.83
C ILE A 5 10.71 7.02 -1.63
N ASN A 6 10.70 8.09 -2.43
CA ASN A 6 9.70 9.17 -2.35
C ASN A 6 8.59 9.01 -3.40
N GLU A 7 8.49 7.86 -4.05
CA GLU A 7 7.47 7.61 -5.06
C GLU A 7 6.09 7.55 -4.40
N PRO A 8 5.08 8.25 -4.95
CA PRO A 8 3.72 8.18 -4.45
C PRO A 8 3.12 6.80 -4.75
N VAL A 9 2.56 6.19 -3.73
CA VAL A 9 1.96 4.85 -3.76
C VAL A 9 0.64 4.86 -3.01
N VAL A 10 -0.21 3.90 -3.36
CA VAL A 10 -1.41 3.57 -2.60
C VAL A 10 -1.12 2.28 -1.85
N LEU A 11 -1.28 2.33 -0.53
CA LEU A 11 -1.24 1.18 0.35
C LEU A 11 -2.67 0.85 0.78
N GLU A 12 -3.16 -0.31 0.36
CA GLU A 12 -4.39 -0.87 0.88
C GLU A 12 -4.05 -1.97 1.87
N MET A 13 -4.66 -1.94 3.06
CA MET A 13 -4.35 -2.88 4.12
C MET A 13 -5.59 -3.25 4.91
N LEU A 14 -5.63 -4.51 5.34
CA LEU A 14 -6.60 -5.01 6.29
C LEU A 14 -6.12 -4.68 7.71
N ASP A 15 -6.86 -3.79 8.37
CA ASP A 15 -6.63 -3.41 9.76
C ASP A 15 -7.82 -3.88 10.60
N GLY A 16 -7.65 -5.00 11.31
CA GLY A 16 -8.76 -5.69 11.96
C GLY A 16 -9.75 -6.27 10.95
N ASN A 17 -10.96 -5.72 10.91
CA ASN A 17 -12.04 -6.11 9.99
C ASN A 17 -12.31 -5.07 8.90
N ASP A 18 -11.58 -3.95 8.90
CA ASP A 18 -11.80 -2.84 7.99
C ASP A 18 -10.68 -2.75 6.95
N TRP A 19 -11.06 -2.47 5.71
CA TRP A 19 -10.13 -2.11 4.66
C TRP A 19 -9.76 -0.63 4.78
N ARG A 20 -8.47 -0.35 4.89
CA ARG A 20 -7.92 1.00 4.91
C ARG A 20 -7.11 1.26 3.66
N VAL A 21 -7.35 2.39 3.02
CA VAL A 21 -6.62 2.87 1.84
C VAL A 21 -5.84 4.12 2.25
N ILE A 22 -4.52 4.08 2.07
CA ILE A 22 -3.60 5.15 2.46
C ILE A 22 -2.77 5.55 1.24
N ARG A 23 -2.91 6.80 0.81
CA ARG A 23 -2.01 7.40 -0.20
C ARG A 23 -0.81 8.01 0.50
N THR A 24 0.38 7.56 0.13
CA THR A 24 1.62 7.90 0.85
C THR A 24 2.83 7.72 -0.05
N THR A 25 4.05 7.90 0.48
CA THR A 25 5.28 7.51 -0.24
C THR A 25 5.65 6.06 0.02
N TYR A 26 6.37 5.43 -0.91
CA TYR A 26 6.85 4.05 -0.77
C TYR A 26 7.59 3.82 0.56
N ARG A 27 8.46 4.75 0.96
CA ARG A 27 9.16 4.68 2.26
C ARG A 27 8.19 4.60 3.44
N GLN A 28 7.18 5.45 3.44
CA GLN A 28 6.19 5.50 4.52
C GLN A 28 5.30 4.26 4.50
N ALA A 29 4.89 3.78 3.32
CA ALA A 29 4.12 2.55 3.18
C ALA A 29 4.88 1.35 3.79
N ILE A 30 6.14 1.14 3.38
CA ILE A 30 6.96 0.05 3.93
C ILE A 30 7.19 0.21 5.44
N ARG A 31 7.34 1.44 5.94
CA ARG A 31 7.46 1.68 7.39
C ARG A 31 6.18 1.27 8.14
N LEU A 32 5.01 1.60 7.60
CA LEU A 32 3.71 1.21 8.18
C LEU A 32 3.53 -0.31 8.17
N LEU A 33 3.84 -0.96 7.04
CA LEU A 33 3.76 -2.42 6.91
C LEU A 33 4.69 -3.12 7.90
N ARG A 34 5.89 -2.58 8.16
CA ARG A 34 6.81 -3.15 9.15
C ARG A 34 6.33 -2.98 10.59
N GLN A 35 5.54 -1.95 10.88
CA GLN A 35 5.05 -1.65 12.23
C GLN A 35 3.73 -2.36 12.55
N THR A 36 2.92 -2.67 11.55
CA THR A 36 1.63 -3.33 11.71
C THR A 36 1.73 -4.81 11.38
N HIS A 37 1.26 -5.69 12.25
CA HIS A 37 1.01 -7.10 11.93
C HIS A 37 -0.32 -7.21 11.16
N HIS A 38 -0.31 -6.85 9.87
CA HIS A 38 -1.46 -6.93 8.98
C HIS A 38 -1.55 -8.32 8.32
N ARG A 39 -2.77 -8.80 8.03
CA ARG A 39 -3.01 -10.13 7.44
C ARG A 39 -2.97 -10.15 5.91
N GLY A 40 -3.04 -8.97 5.29
CA GLY A 40 -2.98 -8.78 3.86
C GLY A 40 -2.84 -7.30 3.51
N TYR A 41 -2.08 -7.03 2.45
CA TYR A 41 -1.90 -5.69 1.91
C TYR A 41 -1.74 -5.73 0.40
N LEU A 42 -2.11 -4.63 -0.25
CA LEU A 42 -1.81 -4.32 -1.64
C LEU A 42 -1.02 -3.01 -1.67
N LEU A 43 0.01 -2.97 -2.49
CA LEU A 43 0.86 -1.80 -2.67
C LEU A 43 1.10 -1.59 -4.15
N TYR A 44 0.65 -0.44 -4.67
CA TYR A 44 0.75 -0.09 -6.08
C TYR A 44 1.03 1.41 -6.25
N ARG A 45 1.50 1.84 -7.43
CA ARG A 45 1.80 3.25 -7.67
C ARG A 45 0.53 4.10 -7.66
N ASP A 46 0.63 5.32 -7.18
CA ASP A 46 -0.50 6.25 -7.29
C ASP A 46 -0.75 6.58 -8.76
N GLY A 47 -1.94 6.22 -9.26
CA GLY A 47 -2.30 6.28 -10.68
C GLY A 47 -2.23 4.96 -11.45
N GLU A 48 -1.61 3.91 -10.89
CA GLU A 48 -1.86 2.54 -11.34
C GLU A 48 -3.16 2.08 -10.66
N GLN A 49 -4.26 2.02 -11.41
CA GLN A 49 -5.46 1.38 -10.88
C GLN A 49 -5.15 -0.10 -10.72
N TRP A 50 -5.37 -0.66 -9.52
CA TRP A 50 -5.48 -2.11 -9.39
C TRP A 50 -6.76 -2.54 -10.12
N ASP A 51 -6.64 -2.77 -11.43
CA ASP A 51 -7.75 -3.29 -12.23
C ASP A 51 -7.92 -4.75 -11.83
N SER A 52 -8.83 -5.01 -10.90
CA SER A 52 -9.23 -6.37 -10.48
C SER A 52 -9.87 -7.20 -11.60
N LYS A 53 -9.80 -6.75 -12.85
CA LYS A 53 -10.25 -7.50 -14.02
C LYS A 53 -9.14 -8.40 -14.57
N HIS A 54 -8.96 -9.55 -13.95
CA HIS A 54 -8.65 -10.77 -14.71
C HIS A 54 -9.17 -12.01 -13.99
#